data_AF-A0A7H1RLI9-F1
#
_entry.id   AF-A0A7H1RLI9-F1
#
_cell.length_a   1.000
_cell.length_b   1.000
_cell.length_c   1.000
_cell.angle_alpha   90.00
_cell.angle_beta   90.00
_cell.angle_gamma   90.00
#
_symmetry.space_group_name_H-M   'P 1'
#
loop_
_entity.id
_entity.type
_entity.pdbx_description
1 polymer ?
#
loop_
_entity_poly.entity_id
_entity_poly.type
_entity_poly.pdbx_seq_one_letter_code
_entity_poly.pdbx_strand_id
1 'polypeptide(L)'
;MKTSHPLLLLAAMLSGASCGAKSGTRLDIALSPASGVPASQAFPRPENAPVRALRPDEAPDEMAVAKLLGKDTTCASLQLRNLPDALLVDRVFAGLEAAGRVLTLEDGRTVTWGFKHREANLQTVLITAEDGGLELVAVVDDVLSLTAGASDAYPSVEEYERKISQLRLEPRVVGIARDQASLIAAYPLLKRWMQANLLGFNSSCEKHAAACALMPDIHLPIDVYLAAKGGSVPVKVVTPDLPAASIPLEAFTR
;
A
#
# COMPACT_ATOMS: atom_id res chain seq x y z
N MET A 1 -57.54 15.12 -14.89
CA MET A 1 -57.61 15.90 -13.63
C MET A 1 -56.32 15.57 -12.88
N LYS A 2 -55.29 16.43 -12.69
CA LYS A 2 -55.26 17.78 -12.06
C LYS A 2 -56.05 17.78 -10.74
N THR A 3 -55.57 18.14 -9.54
CA THR A 3 -54.30 18.74 -8.99
C THR A 3 -54.34 18.55 -7.44
N SER A 4 -53.32 18.67 -6.58
CA SER A 4 -51.89 19.07 -6.63
C SER A 4 -51.15 18.55 -5.36
N HIS A 5 -49.83 18.84 -5.19
CA HIS A 5 -49.13 18.73 -3.89
C HIS A 5 -49.52 19.89 -2.92
N PRO A 6 -49.10 19.83 -1.65
CA PRO A 6 -47.95 20.66 -1.27
C PRO A 6 -46.89 19.97 -0.40
N LEU A 7 -45.66 20.54 -0.42
CA LEU A 7 -44.56 20.21 0.49
C LEU A 7 -44.88 20.66 1.94
N LEU A 8 -44.22 20.00 2.90
CA LEU A 8 -44.01 20.55 4.23
C LEU A 8 -42.54 20.33 4.64
N LEU A 9 -41.75 21.41 4.62
CA LEU A 9 -40.46 21.45 5.31
C LEU A 9 -40.72 21.44 6.82
N LEU A 10 -39.90 20.71 7.57
CA LEU A 10 -39.70 20.99 8.99
C LEU A 10 -38.21 21.08 9.29
N ALA A 11 -37.78 22.23 9.78
CA ALA A 11 -36.44 22.44 10.30
C ALA A 11 -36.46 22.29 11.84
N ALA A 12 -35.45 21.62 12.38
CA ALA A 12 -35.10 21.65 13.81
C ALA A 12 -33.61 22.03 13.87
N MET A 13 -33.29 23.28 14.22
CA MET A 13 -33.20 23.82 15.58
C MET A 13 -31.95 23.32 16.32
N LEU A 14 -31.03 24.28 16.53
CA LEU A 14 -29.83 24.13 17.34
C LEU A 14 -30.17 23.81 18.80
N SER A 15 -29.29 23.07 19.48
CA SER A 15 -29.07 23.30 20.91
C SER A 15 -27.57 23.50 21.17
N GLY A 16 -27.23 24.67 21.71
CA GLY A 16 -25.93 24.93 22.29
C GLY A 16 -26.01 24.76 23.80
N ALA A 17 -25.02 24.10 24.38
CA ALA A 17 -24.84 24.02 25.83
C ALA A 17 -23.52 24.71 26.22
N SER A 18 -23.58 26.03 26.36
CA SER A 18 -22.54 26.82 27.03
C SER A 18 -22.84 26.87 28.52
N CYS A 19 -21.90 26.45 29.38
CA CYS A 19 -21.95 26.78 30.80
C CYS A 19 -20.58 26.67 31.49
N GLY A 20 -20.20 27.72 32.21
CA GLY A 20 -19.46 27.60 33.47
C GLY A 20 -17.93 27.58 33.40
N ALA A 21 -17.31 28.75 33.28
CA ALA A 21 -15.92 28.92 33.66
C ALA A 21 -15.73 28.76 35.18
N LYS A 22 -14.63 28.12 35.61
CA LYS A 22 -14.04 28.31 36.94
C LYS A 22 -12.52 28.45 36.86
N SER A 23 -12.02 29.32 37.74
CA SER A 23 -10.65 29.85 37.79
C SER A 23 -9.64 28.92 38.50
N GLY A 24 -8.35 29.13 38.23
CA GLY A 24 -7.21 28.54 38.94
C GLY A 24 -6.76 27.18 38.39
N THR A 25 -5.51 26.95 38.00
CA THR A 25 -4.26 27.56 38.48
C THR A 25 -3.23 27.64 37.35
N ARG A 26 -2.55 28.79 37.22
CA ARG A 26 -1.49 28.99 36.24
C ARG A 26 -0.16 28.48 36.80
N LEU A 27 0.36 27.39 36.25
CA LEU A 27 1.72 26.91 36.51
C LEU A 27 2.63 27.47 35.42
N ASP A 28 3.25 28.62 35.71
CA ASP A 28 4.25 29.23 34.84
C ASP A 28 5.55 28.40 34.91
N ILE A 29 5.71 27.44 34.00
CA ILE A 29 6.99 26.73 33.81
C ILE A 29 7.86 27.59 32.88
N ALA A 30 8.95 28.12 33.43
CA ALA A 30 9.90 28.94 32.69
C ALA A 30 10.68 28.11 31.66
N LEU A 31 10.44 28.39 30.37
CA LEU A 31 11.26 27.89 29.27
C LEU A 31 12.59 28.66 29.23
N SER A 32 13.64 28.08 29.82
CA SER A 32 15.02 28.46 29.52
C SER A 32 15.45 27.83 28.19
N PRO A 33 16.21 28.52 27.32
CA PRO A 33 16.61 28.00 26.02
C PRO A 33 17.74 26.98 26.17
N ALA A 34 17.38 25.69 26.19
CA ALA A 34 18.36 24.61 26.10
C ALA A 34 19.01 24.61 24.71
N SER A 35 20.27 25.04 24.66
CA SER A 35 21.10 25.01 23.46
C SER A 35 21.47 23.57 23.09
N GLY A 36 21.59 23.30 21.79
CA GLY A 36 22.13 22.04 21.28
C GLY A 36 21.07 21.06 20.77
N VAL A 37 20.73 21.20 19.48
CA VAL A 37 20.21 20.06 18.70
C VAL A 37 21.37 19.06 18.57
N PRO A 38 21.26 17.82 19.09
CA PRO A 38 22.23 16.79 18.76
C PRO A 38 22.13 16.51 17.27
N ALA A 39 23.26 16.52 16.56
CA ALA A 39 23.30 16.17 15.15
C ALA A 39 22.64 14.80 14.94
N SER A 40 21.87 14.68 13.85
CA SER A 40 21.19 13.45 13.45
C SER A 40 22.12 12.25 13.62
N GLN A 41 21.80 11.35 14.55
CA GLN A 41 22.54 10.09 14.67
C GLN A 41 22.27 9.31 13.40
N ALA A 42 23.30 9.14 12.58
CA ALA A 42 23.23 8.29 11.41
C ALA A 42 22.96 6.86 11.89
N PHE A 43 21.72 6.40 11.74
CA PHE A 43 21.40 4.99 11.85
C PHE A 43 22.31 4.23 10.88
N PRO A 44 22.91 3.10 11.29
CA PRO A 44 23.73 2.30 10.38
C PRO A 44 22.90 1.92 9.16
N ARG A 45 23.48 2.07 7.96
CA ARG A 45 22.87 1.53 6.73
C ARG A 45 22.65 0.03 6.96
N PRO A 46 21.44 -0.53 6.73
CA PRO A 46 21.26 -1.96 6.72
C PRO A 46 21.86 -2.51 5.42
N GLU A 47 23.17 -2.66 5.44
CA GLU A 47 23.90 -3.43 4.44
C GLU A 47 23.53 -4.91 4.64
N ASN A 48 22.82 -5.47 3.65
CA ASN A 48 22.52 -6.90 3.52
C ASN A 48 21.32 -7.46 4.32
N ALA A 49 20.13 -6.84 4.20
CA ALA A 49 18.91 -7.65 4.20
C ALA A 49 18.87 -8.44 2.86
N PRO A 50 18.95 -9.78 2.84
CA PRO A 50 19.24 -10.52 1.62
C PRO A 50 17.98 -10.67 0.76
N VAL A 51 17.80 -9.77 -0.22
CA VAL A 51 16.87 -10.04 -1.32
C VAL A 51 17.40 -11.18 -2.17
N ARG A 52 16.51 -12.10 -2.53
CA ARG A 52 16.84 -13.27 -3.36
C ARG A 52 15.64 -13.70 -4.19
N ALA A 53 15.90 -14.56 -5.18
CA ALA A 53 14.83 -15.27 -5.87
C ALA A 53 13.99 -16.09 -4.87
N LEU A 54 12.68 -16.09 -5.08
CA LEU A 54 11.75 -17.02 -4.45
C LEU A 54 12.08 -18.43 -4.95
N ARG A 55 12.33 -19.37 -4.05
CA ARG A 55 12.60 -20.77 -4.42
C ARG A 55 11.27 -21.53 -4.53
N PRO A 56 11.17 -22.59 -5.36
CA PRO A 56 9.92 -23.35 -5.51
C PRO A 56 9.41 -23.96 -4.20
N ASP A 57 10.31 -24.34 -3.28
CA ASP A 57 10.00 -24.86 -1.95
C ASP A 57 9.54 -23.79 -0.94
N GLU A 58 9.49 -22.52 -1.35
CA GLU A 58 9.08 -21.37 -0.54
C GLU A 58 7.92 -20.60 -1.18
N ALA A 59 7.36 -21.11 -2.28
CA ALA A 59 6.16 -20.54 -2.88
C ALA A 59 5.06 -20.41 -1.81
N PRO A 60 4.31 -19.30 -1.78
CA PRO A 60 3.27 -19.10 -0.79
C PRO A 60 2.28 -20.27 -0.75
N ASP A 61 1.93 -20.72 0.45
CA ASP A 61 0.93 -21.77 0.66
C ASP A 61 -0.41 -21.34 0.06
N GLU A 62 -0.82 -22.04 -1.02
CA GLU A 62 -2.05 -21.76 -1.76
C GLU A 62 -3.31 -21.87 -0.88
N MET A 63 -3.34 -22.81 0.06
CA MET A 63 -4.45 -22.93 1.00
C MET A 63 -4.49 -21.77 2.00
N ALA A 64 -3.33 -21.31 2.48
CA ALA A 64 -3.24 -20.14 3.35
C ALA A 64 -3.67 -18.85 2.62
N VAL A 65 -3.24 -18.68 1.37
CA VAL A 65 -3.64 -17.56 0.50
C VAL A 65 -5.14 -17.63 0.20
N ALA A 66 -5.66 -18.77 -0.26
CA ALA A 66 -7.10 -18.94 -0.56
C ALA A 66 -7.99 -18.70 0.68
N LYS A 67 -7.53 -19.14 1.87
CA LYS A 67 -8.21 -18.88 3.14
C LYS A 67 -8.25 -17.40 3.51
N LEU A 68 -7.19 -16.64 3.20
CA LEU A 68 -7.14 -15.19 3.43
C LEU A 68 -8.06 -14.43 2.47
N LEU A 69 -8.01 -14.77 1.19
CA LEU A 69 -8.71 -14.05 0.12
C LEU A 69 -10.20 -14.37 0.04
N GLY A 70 -10.62 -15.52 0.56
CA GLY A 70 -11.94 -16.10 0.32
C GLY A 70 -11.95 -16.86 -1.01
N LYS A 71 -12.26 -18.15 -0.96
CA LYS A 71 -12.18 -19.10 -2.10
C LYS A 71 -13.01 -18.71 -3.33
N ASP A 72 -14.09 -17.96 -3.14
CA ASP A 72 -15.03 -17.56 -4.20
C ASP A 72 -14.87 -16.07 -4.60
N THR A 73 -13.85 -15.38 -4.07
CA THR A 73 -13.60 -13.95 -4.33
C THR A 73 -13.01 -13.76 -5.73
N THR A 74 -13.69 -13.00 -6.59
CA THR A 74 -13.20 -12.64 -7.94
C THR A 74 -12.58 -11.25 -7.98
N CYS A 75 -11.75 -10.98 -8.99
CA CYS A 75 -11.20 -9.64 -9.26
C CYS A 75 -12.31 -8.57 -9.37
N ALA A 76 -13.39 -8.86 -10.11
CA ALA A 76 -14.54 -7.96 -10.25
C ALA A 76 -15.21 -7.62 -8.91
N SER A 77 -15.26 -8.55 -7.95
CA SER A 77 -15.85 -8.30 -6.63
C SER A 77 -15.09 -7.21 -5.84
N LEU A 78 -13.80 -7.00 -6.13
CA LEU A 78 -12.95 -5.95 -5.54
C LEU A 78 -12.70 -4.77 -6.51
N GLN A 79 -13.48 -4.69 -7.59
CA GLN A 79 -13.42 -3.63 -8.62
C GLN A 79 -12.09 -3.57 -9.39
N LEU A 80 -11.36 -4.69 -9.47
CA LEU A 80 -10.21 -4.83 -10.37
C LEU A 80 -10.70 -5.03 -11.80
N ARG A 81 -10.09 -4.30 -12.76
CA ARG A 81 -10.47 -4.36 -14.18
C ARG A 81 -9.68 -5.36 -14.99
N ASN A 82 -8.44 -5.65 -14.63
CA ASN A 82 -7.67 -6.69 -15.28
C ASN A 82 -8.11 -8.07 -14.76
N LEU A 83 -8.36 -8.99 -15.69
CA LEU A 83 -8.83 -10.35 -15.40
C LEU A 83 -10.07 -10.38 -14.47
N PRO A 84 -11.17 -9.67 -14.80
CA PRO A 84 -12.27 -9.41 -13.86
C PRO A 84 -12.98 -10.69 -13.40
N ASP A 85 -13.09 -11.68 -14.29
CA ASP A 85 -13.75 -12.97 -14.02
C ASP A 85 -12.84 -14.00 -13.32
N ALA A 86 -11.53 -13.70 -13.16
CA ALA A 86 -10.61 -14.60 -12.49
C ALA A 86 -10.87 -14.64 -10.97
N LEU A 87 -10.62 -15.80 -10.36
CA LEU A 87 -10.51 -15.88 -8.91
C LEU A 87 -9.29 -15.08 -8.46
N LEU A 88 -9.42 -14.40 -7.32
CA LEU A 88 -8.36 -13.55 -6.79
C LEU A 88 -7.12 -14.36 -6.38
N VAL A 89 -7.29 -15.62 -5.97
CA VAL A 89 -6.18 -16.54 -5.70
C VAL A 89 -5.39 -16.82 -6.98
N ASP A 90 -6.05 -17.11 -8.11
CA ASP A 90 -5.40 -17.33 -9.40
C ASP A 90 -4.65 -16.06 -9.84
N ARG A 91 -5.26 -14.87 -9.69
CA ARG A 91 -4.62 -13.58 -9.99
C ARG A 91 -3.38 -13.33 -9.12
N VAL A 92 -3.40 -13.75 -7.85
CA VAL A 92 -2.26 -13.63 -6.93
C VAL A 92 -1.10 -14.51 -7.38
N PHE A 93 -1.34 -15.80 -7.68
CA PHE A 93 -0.28 -16.71 -8.15
C PHE A 93 0.20 -16.39 -9.57
N ALA A 94 -0.69 -15.98 -10.47
CA ALA A 94 -0.32 -15.46 -11.79
C ALA A 94 0.68 -14.29 -11.66
N GLY A 95 0.43 -13.37 -10.72
CA GLY A 95 1.34 -12.26 -10.42
C GLY A 95 2.65 -12.65 -9.70
N LEU A 96 2.98 -13.94 -9.54
CA LEU A 96 4.28 -14.41 -9.07
C LEU A 96 5.07 -15.21 -10.14
N GLU A 97 4.45 -15.56 -11.27
CA GLU A 97 4.97 -16.50 -12.28
C GLU A 97 6.39 -16.21 -12.78
N ALA A 98 6.71 -14.94 -13.07
CA ALA A 98 7.89 -14.63 -13.89
C ALA A 98 9.17 -14.40 -13.09
N ALA A 99 9.06 -13.84 -11.89
CA ALA A 99 10.20 -13.39 -11.09
C ALA A 99 9.83 -13.19 -9.62
N GLY A 100 9.42 -14.25 -8.94
CA GLY A 100 9.28 -14.22 -7.48
C GLY A 100 10.57 -13.74 -6.79
N ARG A 101 10.44 -12.80 -5.86
CA ARG A 101 11.50 -12.25 -5.01
C ARG A 101 11.05 -12.26 -3.56
N VAL A 102 12.00 -12.46 -2.66
CA VAL A 102 11.79 -12.42 -1.21
C VAL A 102 12.83 -11.52 -0.59
N LEU A 103 12.37 -10.57 0.22
CA LEU A 103 13.16 -9.80 1.17
C LEU A 103 12.80 -10.30 2.58
N THR A 104 13.79 -10.79 3.33
CA THR A 104 13.64 -11.09 4.76
C THR A 104 14.20 -9.92 5.58
N LEU A 105 13.42 -9.44 6.54
CA LEU A 105 13.79 -8.35 7.43
C LEU A 105 14.53 -8.86 8.67
N GLU A 106 15.19 -7.96 9.41
CA GLU A 106 15.89 -8.28 10.66
C GLU A 106 14.93 -8.80 11.76
N ASP A 107 13.66 -8.41 11.71
CA ASP A 107 12.58 -8.89 12.59
C ASP A 107 11.92 -10.19 12.12
N GLY A 108 12.56 -10.90 11.17
CA GLY A 108 12.10 -12.20 10.64
C GLY A 108 10.90 -12.14 9.70
N ARG A 109 10.21 -10.99 9.59
CA ARG A 109 9.12 -10.81 8.61
C ARG A 109 9.65 -10.90 7.18
N THR A 110 8.77 -11.26 6.25
CA THR A 110 9.13 -11.29 4.82
C THR A 110 8.22 -10.41 3.98
N VAL A 111 8.78 -9.83 2.93
CA VAL A 111 8.06 -9.23 1.81
C VAL A 111 8.39 -10.07 0.58
N THR A 112 7.39 -10.76 0.04
CA THR A 112 7.50 -11.58 -1.18
C THR A 112 6.76 -10.90 -2.31
N TRP A 113 7.32 -10.78 -3.51
CA TRP A 113 6.63 -10.16 -4.64
C TRP A 113 7.03 -10.76 -5.99
N GLY A 114 6.29 -10.40 -7.04
CA GLY A 114 6.60 -10.80 -8.40
C GLY A 114 5.72 -10.06 -9.41
N PHE A 115 5.75 -10.54 -10.65
CA PHE A 115 4.86 -10.11 -11.72
C PHE A 115 4.48 -11.26 -12.66
N LYS A 116 3.38 -11.07 -13.38
CA LYS A 116 2.85 -12.07 -14.33
C LYS A 116 3.71 -12.19 -15.57
N HIS A 117 3.87 -13.41 -16.08
CA HIS A 117 4.67 -13.62 -17.29
C HIS A 117 4.07 -12.87 -18.50
N ARG A 118 4.91 -12.04 -19.15
CA ARG A 118 4.58 -11.12 -20.26
C ARG A 118 3.66 -9.94 -19.92
N GLU A 119 3.17 -9.84 -18.68
CA GLU A 119 2.24 -8.79 -18.23
C GLU A 119 2.79 -8.19 -16.92
N ALA A 120 3.94 -7.51 -17.02
CA ALA A 120 4.66 -6.96 -15.86
C ALA A 120 3.91 -5.83 -15.11
N ASN A 121 2.83 -5.31 -15.71
CA ASN A 121 1.86 -4.42 -15.10
C ASN A 121 0.95 -5.14 -14.08
N LEU A 122 0.86 -6.48 -14.14
CA LEU A 122 0.10 -7.31 -13.20
C LEU A 122 1.05 -7.92 -12.17
N GLN A 123 1.14 -7.29 -11.00
CA GLN A 123 2.05 -7.68 -9.93
C GLN A 123 1.28 -8.22 -8.71
N THR A 124 2.03 -8.88 -7.83
CA THR A 124 1.56 -9.40 -6.54
C THR A 124 2.62 -9.11 -5.47
N VAL A 125 2.19 -8.77 -4.26
CA VAL A 125 3.03 -8.72 -3.06
C VAL A 125 2.33 -9.41 -1.88
N LEU A 126 3.09 -10.15 -1.08
CA LEU A 126 2.67 -10.84 0.13
C LEU A 126 3.59 -10.42 1.28
N ILE A 127 3.02 -10.29 2.47
CA ILE A 127 3.75 -9.93 3.70
C ILE A 127 3.43 -10.97 4.76
N THR A 128 4.47 -11.57 5.34
CA THR A 128 4.36 -12.56 6.41
C THR A 128 4.97 -12.05 7.71
N ALA A 129 4.37 -12.46 8.82
CA ALA A 129 4.93 -12.28 10.15
C ALA A 129 6.20 -13.14 10.34
N GLU A 130 6.90 -12.94 11.47
CA GLU A 130 8.08 -13.71 11.90
C GLU A 130 7.79 -15.22 11.99
N ASP A 131 6.58 -15.60 12.41
CA ASP A 131 6.12 -16.99 12.51
C ASP A 131 5.74 -17.63 11.16
N GLY A 132 5.96 -16.92 10.04
CA GLY A 132 5.53 -17.31 8.70
C GLY A 132 4.04 -17.06 8.42
N GLY A 133 3.27 -16.58 9.41
CA GLY A 133 1.84 -16.32 9.28
C GLY A 133 1.56 -15.17 8.31
N LEU A 134 0.85 -15.46 7.22
CA LEU A 134 0.46 -14.48 6.21
C LEU A 134 -0.39 -13.35 6.83
N GLU A 135 0.10 -12.11 6.73
CA GLU A 135 -0.53 -10.90 7.30
C GLU A 135 -1.35 -10.15 6.26
N LEU A 136 -0.80 -10.00 5.05
CA LEU A 136 -1.38 -9.23 3.95
C LEU A 136 -0.98 -9.83 2.59
N VAL A 137 -1.92 -9.83 1.66
CA VAL A 137 -1.67 -10.02 0.22
C VAL A 137 -2.21 -8.81 -0.52
N ALA A 138 -1.46 -8.25 -1.46
CA ALA A 138 -1.96 -7.24 -2.38
C ALA A 138 -1.70 -7.63 -3.83
N VAL A 139 -2.68 -7.35 -4.68
CA VAL A 139 -2.54 -7.35 -6.13
C VAL A 139 -2.44 -5.90 -6.62
N VAL A 140 -1.59 -5.71 -7.61
CA VAL A 140 -1.25 -4.39 -8.15
C VAL A 140 -1.33 -4.44 -9.66
N ASP A 141 -2.12 -3.53 -10.20
CA ASP A 141 -2.42 -3.40 -11.62
C ASP A 141 -1.92 -2.05 -12.13
N ASP A 142 -1.37 -2.04 -13.34
CA ASP A 142 -1.16 -0.87 -14.21
C ASP A 142 -0.34 0.29 -13.61
N VAL A 143 0.43 0.03 -12.56
CA VAL A 143 1.39 0.98 -11.99
C VAL A 143 2.56 1.18 -12.95
N LEU A 144 2.70 2.42 -13.43
CA LEU A 144 3.77 2.84 -14.32
C LEU A 144 4.99 3.27 -13.50
N SER A 145 6.18 2.79 -13.88
CA SER A 145 7.40 3.25 -13.22
C SER A 145 7.77 4.68 -13.65
N LEU A 146 8.13 5.52 -12.67
CA LEU A 146 8.61 6.88 -12.84
C LEU A 146 9.92 6.94 -13.64
N THR A 147 10.73 5.88 -13.62
CA THR A 147 12.02 5.78 -14.33
C THR A 147 11.88 5.16 -15.73
N ALA A 148 10.66 4.87 -16.21
CA ALA A 148 10.42 4.28 -17.53
C ALA A 148 10.60 5.24 -18.73
N GLY A 149 10.86 6.53 -18.48
CA GLY A 149 11.10 7.53 -19.51
C GLY A 149 12.54 7.52 -20.06
N ALA A 150 12.72 8.01 -21.29
CA ALA A 150 14.04 8.11 -21.93
C ALA A 150 15.01 9.14 -21.29
N SER A 151 14.61 9.76 -20.17
CA SER A 151 15.36 10.79 -19.44
C SER A 151 15.03 10.75 -17.93
N ASP A 152 15.21 9.58 -17.30
CA ASP A 152 15.30 9.31 -15.85
C ASP A 152 14.16 9.71 -14.89
N ALA A 153 13.21 10.55 -15.26
CA ALA A 153 11.98 10.83 -14.51
C ALA A 153 10.89 11.47 -15.38
N TYR A 154 9.63 11.42 -14.92
CA TYR A 154 8.64 12.42 -15.30
C TYR A 154 8.96 13.75 -14.59
N PRO A 155 8.79 14.91 -15.23
CA PRO A 155 9.14 16.19 -14.62
C PRO A 155 8.06 16.73 -13.67
N SER A 156 6.83 16.19 -13.69
CA SER A 156 5.76 16.53 -12.76
C SER A 156 4.70 15.43 -12.64
N VAL A 157 3.77 15.58 -11.68
CA VAL A 157 2.65 14.65 -11.48
C VAL A 157 1.72 14.64 -12.69
N GLU A 158 1.41 15.81 -13.25
CA GLU A 158 0.53 15.97 -14.41
C GLU A 158 1.09 15.29 -15.66
N GLU A 159 2.41 15.28 -15.83
CA GLU A 159 3.08 14.59 -16.94
C GLU A 159 2.97 13.06 -16.81
N TYR A 160 3.09 12.54 -15.58
CA TYR A 160 2.92 11.13 -15.26
C TYR A 160 1.45 10.68 -15.44
N GLU A 161 0.49 11.44 -14.91
CA GLU A 161 -0.95 11.16 -15.08
C GLU A 161 -1.38 11.25 -16.55
N ARG A 162 -0.88 12.25 -17.29
CA ARG A 162 -1.08 12.35 -18.74
C ARG A 162 -0.55 11.12 -19.46
N LYS A 163 0.58 10.54 -19.01
CA LYS A 163 1.13 9.32 -19.60
C LYS A 163 0.31 8.07 -19.27
N ILE A 164 -0.17 7.93 -18.04
CA ILE A 164 -1.14 6.90 -17.62
C ILE A 164 -2.37 6.94 -18.54
N SER A 165 -2.96 8.13 -18.71
CA SER A 165 -4.14 8.33 -19.56
C SER A 165 -3.88 7.99 -21.03
N GLN A 166 -2.75 8.43 -21.60
CA GLN A 166 -2.33 8.09 -22.96
C GLN A 166 -2.15 6.58 -23.19
N LEU A 167 -1.60 5.87 -22.20
CA LEU A 167 -1.41 4.43 -22.23
C LEU A 167 -2.68 3.64 -21.86
N ARG A 168 -3.75 4.33 -21.42
CA ARG A 168 -5.01 3.75 -20.92
C ARG A 168 -4.80 2.78 -19.75
N LEU A 169 -3.81 3.09 -18.91
CA LEU A 169 -3.55 2.38 -17.67
C LEU A 169 -4.57 2.80 -16.60
N GLU A 170 -5.01 1.86 -15.75
CA GLU A 170 -5.87 2.15 -14.60
C GLU A 170 -5.17 1.72 -13.29
N PRO A 171 -4.18 2.51 -12.78
CA PRO A 171 -3.37 2.11 -11.64
C PRO A 171 -4.21 1.80 -10.41
N ARG A 172 -4.03 0.61 -9.85
CA ARG A 172 -4.87 0.11 -8.75
C ARG A 172 -4.10 -0.83 -7.85
N VAL A 173 -4.23 -0.64 -6.55
CA VAL A 173 -3.72 -1.56 -5.52
C VAL A 173 -4.92 -2.03 -4.70
N VAL A 174 -5.04 -3.34 -4.53
CA VAL A 174 -6.04 -3.96 -3.65
C VAL A 174 -5.32 -4.86 -2.67
N GLY A 175 -5.33 -4.48 -1.39
CA GLY A 175 -4.72 -5.23 -0.29
C GLY A 175 -5.76 -5.92 0.58
N ILE A 176 -5.55 -7.20 0.90
CA ILE A 176 -6.37 -8.00 1.80
C ILE A 176 -5.50 -8.40 2.98
N ALA A 177 -5.83 -7.91 4.17
CA ALA A 177 -5.15 -8.23 5.41
C ALA A 177 -5.94 -9.25 6.25
N ARG A 178 -5.25 -10.05 7.05
CA ARG A 178 -5.83 -11.10 7.91
C ARG A 178 -6.82 -10.53 8.94
N ASP A 179 -6.46 -9.40 9.52
CA ASP A 179 -7.21 -8.66 10.52
C ASP A 179 -6.66 -7.22 10.63
N GLN A 180 -7.28 -6.39 11.48
CA GLN A 180 -6.90 -4.99 11.63
C GLN A 180 -5.47 -4.80 12.19
N ALA A 181 -4.97 -5.71 13.03
CA ALA A 181 -3.62 -5.62 13.58
C ALA A 181 -2.57 -5.95 12.51
N SER A 182 -2.83 -7.01 11.75
CA SER A 182 -2.04 -7.44 10.59
C SER A 182 -2.00 -6.34 9.52
N LEU A 183 -3.12 -5.64 9.27
CA LEU A 183 -3.16 -4.47 8.40
C LEU A 183 -2.24 -3.35 8.90
N ILE A 184 -2.31 -2.99 10.18
CA ILE A 184 -1.47 -1.94 10.77
C ILE A 184 0.03 -2.32 10.72
N ALA A 185 0.38 -3.58 10.94
CA ALA A 185 1.76 -4.06 10.92
C ALA A 185 2.35 -4.16 9.49
N ALA A 186 1.58 -4.64 8.53
CA ALA A 186 2.02 -4.88 7.15
C ALA A 186 1.93 -3.64 6.24
N TYR A 187 0.99 -2.73 6.48
CA TYR A 187 0.74 -1.60 5.57
C TYR A 187 1.95 -0.65 5.37
N PRO A 188 2.80 -0.33 6.38
CA PRO A 188 4.05 0.40 6.17
C PRO A 188 5.02 -0.31 5.21
N LEU A 189 5.08 -1.64 5.25
CA LEU A 189 5.90 -2.46 4.34
C LEU A 189 5.33 -2.41 2.92
N LEU A 190 3.99 -2.55 2.78
CA LEU A 190 3.31 -2.39 1.48
C LEU A 190 3.60 -1.01 0.88
N LYS A 191 3.44 0.09 1.64
CA LYS A 191 3.77 1.44 1.15
C LYS A 191 5.23 1.57 0.72
N ARG A 192 6.18 0.94 1.43
CA ARG A 192 7.59 0.98 1.05
C ARG A 192 7.90 0.17 -0.20
N TRP A 193 7.27 -1.00 -0.35
CA TRP A 193 7.34 -1.80 -1.57
C TRP A 193 6.73 -1.04 -2.77
N MET A 194 5.59 -0.34 -2.58
CA MET A 194 4.98 0.50 -3.61
C MET A 194 5.91 1.64 -4.08
N GLN A 195 6.66 2.25 -3.16
CA GLN A 195 7.69 3.24 -3.49
C GLN A 195 8.81 2.64 -4.34
N ALA A 196 9.31 1.45 -3.99
CA ALA A 196 10.30 0.74 -4.81
C ALA A 196 9.75 0.37 -6.21
N ASN A 197 8.49 -0.09 -6.29
CA ASN A 197 7.80 -0.40 -7.55
C ASN A 197 7.64 0.84 -8.45
N LEU A 198 7.21 1.98 -7.89
CA LEU A 198 7.14 3.26 -8.61
C LEU A 198 8.50 3.69 -9.16
N LEU A 199 9.61 3.43 -8.45
CA LEU A 199 10.96 3.70 -8.95
C LEU A 199 11.52 2.59 -9.87
N GLY A 200 10.75 1.51 -10.06
CA GLY A 200 11.06 0.42 -10.97
C GLY A 200 11.89 -0.72 -10.39
N PHE A 201 12.10 -0.80 -9.07
CA PHE A 201 13.00 -1.72 -8.37
C PHE A 201 14.49 -1.62 -8.78
N ASN A 202 15.40 -2.03 -7.90
CA ASN A 202 16.85 -1.88 -8.10
C ASN A 202 17.30 -0.42 -8.36
N SER A 203 16.55 0.53 -7.80
CA SER A 203 16.75 1.98 -7.97
C SER A 203 17.22 2.62 -6.68
N SER A 204 18.16 3.57 -6.78
CA SER A 204 18.59 4.42 -5.67
C SER A 204 18.26 5.89 -5.96
N CYS A 205 17.97 6.66 -4.91
CA CYS A 205 17.72 8.09 -5.05
C CYS A 205 18.98 8.89 -5.41
N GLU A 206 20.17 8.32 -5.19
CA GLU A 206 21.44 8.87 -5.70
C GLU A 206 21.49 8.88 -7.23
N LYS A 207 20.85 7.90 -7.91
CA LYS A 207 20.81 7.78 -9.37
C LYS A 207 19.59 8.45 -9.99
N HIS A 208 18.42 8.33 -9.35
CA HIS A 208 17.14 8.83 -9.87
C HIS A 208 16.54 9.91 -8.96
N ALA A 209 17.34 10.92 -8.62
CA ALA A 209 16.96 11.98 -7.67
C ALA A 209 15.64 12.68 -8.03
N ALA A 210 15.39 12.97 -9.31
CA ALA A 210 14.15 13.58 -9.78
C ALA A 210 12.93 12.66 -9.57
N ALA A 211 13.05 11.36 -9.88
CA ALA A 211 11.97 10.39 -9.65
C ALA A 211 11.70 10.21 -8.15
N CYS A 212 12.74 10.18 -7.31
CA CYS A 212 12.59 10.14 -5.86
C CYS A 212 11.98 11.41 -5.26
N ALA A 213 12.21 12.58 -5.85
CA ALA A 213 11.59 13.83 -5.44
C ALA A 213 10.09 13.88 -5.81
N LEU A 214 9.71 13.31 -6.96
CA LEU A 214 8.33 13.26 -7.42
C LEU A 214 7.50 12.14 -6.74
N MET A 215 8.11 11.01 -6.41
CA MET A 215 7.44 9.83 -5.87
C MET A 215 6.50 10.08 -4.67
N PRO A 216 6.80 10.94 -3.68
CA PRO A 216 5.88 11.22 -2.56
C PRO A 216 4.55 11.86 -2.98
N ASP A 217 4.53 12.58 -4.10
CA ASP A 217 3.34 13.27 -4.62
C ASP A 217 2.47 12.38 -5.52
N ILE A 218 2.94 11.17 -5.85
CA ILE A 218 2.21 10.21 -6.68
C ILE A 218 1.17 9.47 -5.85
N HIS A 219 -0.10 9.84 -6.05
CA HIS A 219 -1.23 9.24 -5.36
C HIS A 219 -1.75 8.02 -6.13
N LEU A 220 -1.37 6.81 -5.69
CA LEU A 220 -1.94 5.57 -6.21
C LEU A 220 -3.22 5.18 -5.45
N PRO A 221 -4.31 4.77 -6.12
CA PRO A 221 -5.51 4.25 -5.47
C PRO A 221 -5.23 2.92 -4.74
N ILE A 222 -5.13 2.97 -3.41
CA ILE A 222 -4.98 1.78 -2.54
C ILE A 222 -6.28 1.55 -1.77
N ASP A 223 -7.02 0.51 -2.18
CA ASP A 223 -8.15 -0.01 -1.42
C ASP A 223 -7.70 -1.18 -0.54
N VAL A 224 -8.08 -1.16 0.74
CA VAL A 224 -7.77 -2.24 1.69
C VAL A 224 -9.03 -2.94 2.20
N TYR A 225 -8.88 -4.23 2.44
CA TYR A 225 -9.92 -5.13 2.89
C TYR A 225 -9.40 -5.99 4.04
N LEU A 226 -10.30 -6.44 4.91
CA LEU A 226 -10.02 -7.48 5.88
C LEU A 226 -10.62 -8.82 5.42
N ALA A 227 -9.88 -9.90 5.62
CA ALA A 227 -10.32 -11.26 5.39
C ALA A 227 -11.61 -11.55 6.18
N ALA A 228 -12.63 -12.07 5.49
CA ALA A 228 -13.92 -12.30 6.11
C ALA A 228 -13.97 -13.68 6.80
N LYS A 229 -14.65 -13.75 7.96
CA LYS A 229 -14.82 -15.00 8.71
C LYS A 229 -15.73 -15.95 7.94
N GLY A 230 -15.25 -17.17 7.67
CA GLY A 230 -16.04 -18.23 7.05
C GLY A 230 -15.97 -18.31 5.52
N GLY A 231 -15.01 -17.63 4.87
CA GLY A 231 -14.76 -17.75 3.44
C GLY A 231 -15.68 -16.91 2.54
N SER A 232 -16.38 -15.93 3.11
CA SER A 232 -17.08 -14.87 2.38
C SER A 232 -16.12 -13.85 1.77
N VAL A 233 -16.64 -12.96 0.92
CA VAL A 233 -15.87 -11.89 0.26
C VAL A 233 -15.25 -10.94 1.31
N PRO A 234 -13.97 -10.53 1.16
CA PRO A 234 -13.31 -9.58 2.04
C PRO A 234 -14.09 -8.27 2.25
N VAL A 235 -14.00 -7.70 3.45
CA VAL A 235 -14.74 -6.49 3.83
C VAL A 235 -13.84 -5.26 3.68
N LYS A 236 -14.24 -4.29 2.85
CA LYS A 236 -13.48 -3.03 2.68
C LYS A 236 -13.42 -2.26 3.99
N VAL A 237 -12.24 -1.76 4.33
CA VAL A 237 -12.01 -0.89 5.50
C VAL A 237 -11.33 0.42 5.08
N VAL A 238 -11.16 1.34 6.04
CA VAL A 238 -10.44 2.59 5.81
C VAL A 238 -8.95 2.29 5.65
N THR A 239 -8.36 2.77 4.55
CA THR A 239 -6.91 2.70 4.31
C THR A 239 -6.15 3.44 5.42
N PRO A 240 -5.21 2.79 6.14
CA PRO A 240 -4.49 3.43 7.23
C PRO A 240 -3.67 4.63 6.76
N ASP A 241 -3.72 5.74 7.51
CA ASP A 241 -2.77 6.84 7.32
C ASP A 241 -1.52 6.57 8.16
N LEU A 242 -0.60 5.77 7.60
CA LEU A 242 0.69 5.41 8.19
C LEU A 242 1.84 5.75 7.24
N PRO A 243 3.02 6.12 7.76
CA PRO A 243 4.22 6.29 6.93
C PRO A 243 4.66 4.96 6.30
N ALA A 244 5.47 5.04 5.25
CA ALA A 244 6.18 3.87 4.71
C ALA A 244 7.28 3.43 5.70
N ALA A 245 7.61 2.13 5.71
CA ALA A 245 8.69 1.59 6.52
C ALA A 245 10.08 2.13 6.10
N SER A 246 10.97 2.32 7.08
CA SER A 246 12.32 2.89 6.90
C SER A 246 13.37 1.93 6.30
N ILE A 247 12.95 1.01 5.42
CA ILE A 247 13.84 0.08 4.70
C ILE A 247 14.44 0.83 3.49
N PRO A 248 15.74 0.74 3.15
CA PRO A 248 16.27 1.36 1.93
C PRO A 248 15.55 0.89 0.65
N LEU A 249 15.44 1.74 -0.36
CA LEU A 249 14.80 1.38 -1.65
C LEU A 249 15.64 0.36 -2.42
N GLU A 250 16.94 0.44 -2.21
CA GLU A 250 17.99 -0.42 -2.72
C GLU A 250 17.84 -1.87 -2.23
N ALA A 251 17.14 -2.08 -1.10
CA ALA A 251 16.79 -3.40 -0.56
C ALA A 251 15.57 -4.04 -1.26
N PHE A 252 15.11 -3.50 -2.40
CA PHE A 252 14.08 -4.12 -3.24
C PHE A 252 14.61 -4.28 -4.67
N THR A 253 15.25 -5.42 -4.94
CA THR A 253 15.89 -5.74 -6.24
C THR A 253 14.99 -6.57 -7.16
N ARG A 254 15.26 -6.54 -8.47
CA ARG A 254 14.44 -7.20 -9.51
C ARG A 254 14.65 -8.70 -9.64
#